data_AF-A0A838MKV1-F1
#
_entry.id   AF-A0A838MKV1-F1
#
_cell.length_a   1.000
_cell.length_b   1.000
_cell.length_c   1.000
_cell.angle_alpha   90.00
_cell.angle_beta   90.00
_cell.angle_gamma   90.00
#
_symmetry.space_group_name_H-M   'P 1'
#
loop_
_entity.id
_entity.type
_entity.pdbx_description
1 polymer ?
#
loop_
_entity_poly.entity_id
_entity_poly.type
_entity_poly.pdbx_seq_one_letter_code
_entity_poly.pdbx_strand_id
1 'polypeptide(L)' 'MYVCVCNAIRESDLRAAARGCRGDAADLYASFGQMPQCGQCLDEVEEILIEERRFARLPVRTPA' A
#
# COMPACT_ATOMS: atom_id res chain seq x y z
N MET A 1 6.20 -4.02 9.66
CA MET A 1 7.44 -4.57 9.05
C MET A 1 7.89 -3.66 7.90
N TYR A 2 9.09 -3.81 7.32
CA TYR A 2 9.39 -3.20 6.02
C TYR A 2 8.86 -4.09 4.91
N VAL A 3 8.06 -3.53 4.00
CA VAL A 3 7.61 -4.24 2.79
C VAL A 3 8.61 -3.99 1.67
N CYS A 4 9.07 -2.73 1.52
CA CYS A 4 10.15 -2.40 0.58
C CYS A 4 11.42 -2.02 1.33
N VAL A 5 12.41 -2.92 1.36
CA VAL A 5 13.70 -2.65 2.00
C VAL A 5 14.55 -1.64 1.21
N CYS A 6 14.51 -1.69 -0.11
CA CYS A 6 15.27 -0.79 -0.99
C CYS A 6 14.93 0.69 -0.76
N ASN A 7 13.64 0.96 -0.57
CA ASN A 7 13.11 2.31 -0.42
C ASN A 7 12.75 2.66 1.03
N ALA A 8 13.01 1.75 1.97
CA ALA A 8 12.65 1.84 3.39
C ALA A 8 11.17 2.18 3.61
N ILE A 9 10.26 1.49 2.91
CA ILE A 9 8.80 1.68 3.07
C ILE A 9 8.25 0.62 4.02
N ARG A 10 7.64 1.09 5.12
CA ARG A 10 7.02 0.23 6.12
C ARG A 10 5.61 -0.16 5.68
N GLU A 11 5.18 -1.35 6.09
CA GLU A 11 3.84 -1.86 5.85
C GLU A 11 2.75 -0.90 6.36
N SER A 12 2.95 -0.30 7.53
CA SER A 12 2.02 0.67 8.11
C SER A 12 1.78 1.88 7.20
N ASP A 13 2.87 2.38 6.62
CA ASP A 13 2.86 3.57 5.77
C ASP A 13 2.26 3.21 4.41
N LEU A 14 2.63 2.04 3.88
CA LEU A 14 2.09 1.47 2.66
C LEU A 14 0.58 1.27 2.75
N ARG A 15 0.09 0.65 3.83
CA ARG A 15 -1.36 0.48 4.10
C ARG A 15 -2.08 1.82 4.21
N ALA A 16 -1.47 2.80 4.88
CA ALA A 16 -2.05 4.14 5.00
C ALA A 16 -2.21 4.83 3.64
N ALA A 17 -1.18 4.77 2.79
CA ALA A 17 -1.24 5.32 1.44
C ALA A 17 -2.22 4.55 0.53
N ALA A 18 -2.27 3.21 0.65
CA ALA A 18 -3.12 2.34 -0.15
C ALA A 18 -4.61 2.66 -0.02
N ARG A 19 -5.08 3.07 1.17
CA ARG A 19 -6.48 3.49 1.40
C ARG A 19 -6.91 4.69 0.54
N GLY A 20 -5.98 5.58 0.21
CA GLY A 20 -6.22 6.74 -0.67
C GLY A 20 -5.87 6.50 -2.14
N CYS A 21 -5.11 5.44 -2.45
CA CYS A 21 -4.62 5.16 -3.79
C CYS A 21 -5.68 4.49 -4.66
N ARG A 22 -5.98 5.10 -5.82
CA ARG A 22 -6.92 4.58 -6.84
C ARG A 22 -6.25 3.82 -7.99
N GLY A 23 -4.93 3.86 -8.05
CA GLY A 23 -4.08 3.36 -9.14
C GLY A 23 -3.58 1.92 -8.98
N ASP A 24 -2.34 1.64 -9.33
CA ASP A 24 -1.67 0.35 -9.08
C ASP A 24 -0.50 0.52 -8.08
N ALA A 25 0.33 -0.52 -7.92
CA ALA A 25 1.55 -0.42 -7.13
C ALA A 25 2.47 0.73 -7.59
N ALA A 26 2.59 1.01 -8.89
CA ALA A 26 3.45 2.09 -9.39
C ALA A 26 2.90 3.47 -8.97
N ASP A 27 1.59 3.68 -9.06
CA ASP A 27 0.93 4.89 -8.54
C ASP A 27 1.12 5.03 -7.02
N LEU A 28 1.09 3.91 -6.29
CA LEU A 28 1.36 3.90 -4.85
C LEU A 28 2.81 4.31 -4.54
N TYR A 29 3.79 3.78 -5.26
CA TYR A 29 5.20 4.19 -5.14
C TYR A 29 5.40 5.67 -5.51
N ALA A 30 4.70 6.15 -6.54
CA ALA A 30 4.72 7.55 -6.93
C ALA A 30 4.20 8.47 -5.80
N SER A 31 3.23 8.01 -4.99
CA SER A 31 2.75 8.76 -3.81
C SER A 31 3.81 8.93 -2.72
N PHE A 32 4.82 8.07 -2.67
CA PHE A 32 6.01 8.20 -1.82
C PHE A 32 7.15 8.99 -2.50
N GLY A 33 6.95 9.44 -3.74
CA GLY A 33 7.99 10.10 -4.55
C GLY A 33 9.13 9.15 -4.94
N GLN A 34 8.86 7.84 -4.99
CA GLN A 34 9.86 6.82 -5.24
C GLN A 34 9.43 5.91 -6.42
N MET A 35 10.39 5.19 -6.99
CA MET A 35 10.14 4.10 -7.93
C MET A 35 10.64 2.78 -7.33
N PRO A 36 10.04 1.63 -7.68
CA PRO A 36 10.58 0.32 -7.29
C PRO A 36 12.01 0.13 -7.79
N GLN A 37 12.90 -0.45 -6.95
CA GLN A 37 14.29 -0.75 -7.34
C GLN A 37 14.48 -2.20 -7.78
N CYS A 38 14.30 -3.16 -6.88
CA CYS A 38 14.51 -4.59 -7.16
C CYS A 38 13.23 -5.34 -7.57
N GLY A 39 12.06 -4.71 -7.38
CA GLY A 39 10.75 -5.28 -7.69
C GLY A 39 10.27 -6.43 -6.79
N GLN A 40 11.11 -6.93 -5.86
CA GLN A 40 10.81 -8.14 -5.07
C GLN A 40 9.57 -8.03 -4.16
N CYS A 41 9.18 -6.82 -3.81
CA CYS A 41 8.02 -6.56 -2.95
C CYS A 41 6.74 -6.24 -3.74
N LEU A 42 6.77 -6.20 -5.08
CA LEU A 42 5.63 -5.72 -5.86
C LEU A 42 4.38 -6.58 -5.67
N ASP A 43 4.53 -7.90 -5.63
CA ASP A 43 3.40 -8.82 -5.42
C ASP A 43 2.73 -8.58 -4.04
N GLU A 44 3.54 -8.43 -2.99
CA GLU A 44 3.06 -8.13 -1.62
C GLU A 44 2.42 -6.73 -1.56
N VAL A 45 3.00 -5.74 -2.22
CA VAL A 45 2.44 -4.38 -2.30
C VAL A 45 1.09 -4.38 -3.00
N GLU A 46 0.94 -5.12 -4.09
CA GLU A 46 -0.32 -5.23 -4.83
C GLU A 46 -1.39 -5.95 -4.00
N GLU A 47 -1.02 -7.02 -3.27
CA GLU A 47 -1.92 -7.70 -2.34
C GLU A 47 -2.43 -6.74 -1.26
N ILE A 48 -1.53 -6.01 -0.60
CA ILE A 48 -1.91 -5.01 0.40
C ILE A 48 -2.81 -3.93 -0.20
N LEU A 49 -2.52 -3.46 -1.41
CA LEU A 49 -3.33 -2.45 -2.10
C LEU A 49 -4.77 -2.96 -2.34
N ILE A 50 -4.91 -4.22 -2.78
CA ILE A 50 -6.21 -4.87 -2.98
C ILE A 50 -6.95 -5.04 -1.64
N GLU A 51 -6.26 -5.48 -0.59
CA GLU A 51 -6.83 -5.62 0.75
C GLU A 51 -7.38 -4.30 1.27
N GLU A 52 -6.57 -3.24 1.31
CA GLU A 52 -6.97 -1.95 1.85
C GLU A 52 -8.13 -1.34 1.04
N ARG A 53 -8.18 -1.57 -0.27
CA ARG A 53 -9.32 -1.18 -1.12
C ARG A 53 -10.61 -1.91 -0.77
N ARG A 54 -10.51 -3.20 -0.44
CA ARG A 54 -11.68 -3.97 0.01
C ARG A 54 -12.18 -3.45 1.35
N PHE A 55 -11.28 -3.19 2.30
CA PHE A 55 -11.63 -2.64 3.61
C PHE A 55 -12.19 -1.23 3.54
N ALA A 56 -11.68 -0.37 2.66
CA ALA A 56 -12.20 0.99 2.46
C ALA A 56 -13.64 1.02 1.92
N ARG A 57 -14.11 -0.06 1.29
CA ARG A 57 -15.49 -0.20 0.79
C ARG A 57 -16.45 -0.78 1.82
N LEU A 58 -15.96 -1.32 2.94
CA LEU A 58 -16.80 -1.83 4.01
C LEU A 58 -17.23 -0.66 4.92
N PRO A 59 -18.51 -0.59 5.34
CA PRO A 59 -18.91 0.41 6.32
C PRO A 59 -18.11 0.17 7.60
N VAL A 60 -17.39 1.20 8.05
CA VAL A 60 -16.69 1.16 9.35
C VAL A 60 -17.74 0.86 10.41
N ARG A 61 -17.67 -0.31 11.02
CA ARG A 61 -18.41 -0.60 12.25
C ARG A 61 -17.84 0.30 13.32
N THR A 62 -18.51 1.42 13.60
CA THR A 62 -18.22 2.22 14.78
C THR A 62 -18.55 1.37 16.01
N PRO A 63 -17.60 1.08 16.92
CA PRO A 63 -17.94 0.50 18.21
C PRO A 63 -18.82 1.52 18.98
N ALA A 64 -19.90 1.02 19.58
CA ALA A 64 -20.86 1.78 20.38
C ALA A 64 -20.24 2.35 21.67
#